data_AF-A0A4Q2UUG1-F1
#
_entry.id   AF-A0A4Q2UUG1-F1
#
_cell.length_a   1.000
_cell.length_b   1.000
_cell.length_c   1.000
_cell.angle_alpha   90.00
_cell.angle_beta   90.00
_cell.angle_gamma   90.00
#
_symmetry.space_group_name_H-M   'P 1'
#
loop_
_entity.id
_entity.type
_entity.pdbx_description
1 polymer ?
#
loop_
_entity_poly.entity_id
_entity_poly.type
_entity_poly.pdbx_seq_one_letter_code
_entity_poly.pdbx_strand_id
1 'polypeptide(L)'
;MGVIPIRQVASLTASTRIAFEAVNCTLGKGYEYNFIQLPPGETPEVLEADAVIVGSGCGGGVCAKVLAEAGLRVIVVDKGYYWPPEYFPMTEEQGPSHLFMNGGSIMSDDASICVFAGETWGGGGTINWSASLHLQGYVRREWSSSGLPFFTSTAFQESIDRVCDTMLLNVGGFTLNFRIKVQD
;
A
#
# COMPACT_ATOMS: atom_id res chain seq x y z
N MET A 1 10.87 22.07 11.80
CA MET A 1 10.07 20.95 11.26
C MET A 1 9.43 21.42 9.97
N GLY A 2 9.75 20.81 8.84
CA GLY A 2 9.09 21.13 7.56
C GLY A 2 7.70 20.50 7.50
N VAL A 3 6.76 21.15 6.82
CA VAL A 3 5.44 20.58 6.51
C VAL A 3 5.62 19.53 5.42
N ILE A 4 5.08 18.32 5.61
CA ILE A 4 5.09 17.27 4.59
C ILE A 4 3.96 17.57 3.60
N PRO A 5 4.25 17.77 2.30
CA PRO A 5 3.20 18.05 1.33
C PRO A 5 2.36 16.79 1.08
N ILE A 6 1.06 16.87 1.34
CA ILE A 6 0.10 15.87 0.87
C ILE A 6 -0.16 16.16 -0.60
N ARG A 7 0.08 15.19 -1.48
CA ARG A 7 -0.09 15.34 -2.93
C ARG A 7 -1.35 14.65 -3.45
N GLN A 8 -1.85 13.65 -2.73
CA GLN A 8 -3.08 12.95 -3.10
C GLN A 8 -3.97 12.67 -1.91
N VAL A 9 -5.27 12.80 -2.15
CA VAL A 9 -6.33 12.51 -1.19
C VAL A 9 -7.38 11.67 -1.90
N ALA A 10 -7.67 10.46 -1.43
CA ALA A 10 -8.74 9.61 -1.95
C ALA A 10 -9.80 9.36 -0.88
N SER A 11 -11.06 9.24 -1.32
CA SER A 11 -12.17 8.83 -0.46
C SER A 11 -12.59 7.40 -0.79
N LEU A 12 -12.81 6.60 0.25
CA LEU A 12 -13.27 5.21 0.16
C LEU A 12 -14.52 5.06 1.02
N THR A 13 -15.50 4.32 0.50
CA THR A 13 -16.78 4.04 1.17
C THR A 13 -17.15 2.57 1.03
N ALA A 14 -18.20 2.10 1.70
CA ALA A 14 -18.63 0.70 1.67
C ALA A 14 -18.96 0.13 0.28
N SER A 15 -19.32 0.99 -0.68
CA SER A 15 -19.54 0.57 -2.08
C SER A 15 -18.23 0.35 -2.85
N THR A 16 -17.08 0.74 -2.27
CA THR A 16 -15.76 0.56 -2.87
C THR A 16 -15.33 -0.90 -2.76
N ARG A 17 -15.64 -1.72 -3.77
CA ARG A 17 -15.16 -3.11 -3.82
C ARG A 17 -13.79 -3.21 -4.47
N ILE A 18 -12.84 -3.77 -3.72
CA ILE A 18 -11.44 -3.92 -4.14
C ILE A 18 -11.14 -5.44 -4.21
N ALA A 19 -11.26 -6.07 -5.38
CA ALA A 19 -11.11 -7.53 -5.59
C ALA A 19 -9.86 -7.93 -6.38
N PHE A 20 -9.24 -9.05 -6.06
CA PHE A 20 -7.95 -9.42 -6.64
C PHE A 20 -8.04 -10.51 -7.70
N GLU A 21 -7.39 -10.33 -8.85
CA GLU A 21 -7.40 -11.25 -10.00
C GLU A 21 -5.98 -11.51 -10.52
N ALA A 22 -5.70 -12.76 -10.89
CA ALA A 22 -4.44 -13.15 -11.52
C ALA A 22 -4.39 -12.68 -12.98
N VAL A 23 -3.33 -11.96 -13.36
CA VAL A 23 -3.18 -11.37 -14.70
C VAL A 23 -2.13 -12.06 -15.58
N ASN A 24 -1.57 -13.20 -15.15
CA ASN A 24 -0.62 -14.03 -15.90
C ASN A 24 0.46 -13.22 -16.68
N CYS A 25 1.15 -12.32 -15.98
CA CYS A 25 2.19 -11.42 -16.54
C CYS A 25 1.70 -10.44 -17.64
N THR A 26 0.40 -10.16 -17.71
CA THR A 26 -0.17 -9.10 -18.56
C THR A 26 -0.56 -7.88 -17.74
N LEU A 27 -0.52 -6.70 -18.36
CA LEU A 27 -0.97 -5.46 -17.75
C LEU A 27 -2.49 -5.50 -17.53
N GLY A 28 -2.92 -5.48 -16.27
CA GLY A 28 -4.31 -5.29 -15.90
C GLY A 28 -4.67 -3.80 -15.79
N LYS A 29 -5.91 -3.45 -16.08
CA LYS A 29 -6.45 -2.07 -15.88
C LYS A 29 -6.24 -1.57 -14.42
N GLY A 30 -5.94 -0.29 -14.20
CA GLY A 30 -5.83 0.24 -12.82
C GLY A 30 -7.14 0.14 -12.02
N TYR A 31 -7.05 0.34 -10.69
CA TYR A 31 -8.22 0.77 -9.93
C TYR A 31 -8.43 2.27 -10.18
N GLU A 32 -9.66 2.67 -10.48
CA GLU A 32 -10.00 4.08 -10.71
C GLU A 32 -10.27 4.76 -9.37
N TYR A 33 -9.20 5.27 -8.77
CA TYR A 33 -9.31 6.08 -7.55
C TYR A 33 -10.02 7.40 -7.85
N ASN A 34 -10.98 7.74 -6.99
CA ASN A 34 -11.58 9.08 -6.98
C ASN A 34 -10.76 9.98 -6.05
N PHE A 35 -9.89 10.80 -6.64
CA PHE A 35 -9.05 11.74 -5.90
C PHE A 35 -9.76 13.08 -5.69
N ILE A 36 -9.85 13.49 -4.42
CA ILE A 36 -10.34 14.81 -4.04
C ILE A 36 -9.28 15.84 -4.44
N GLN A 37 -9.66 16.79 -5.29
CA GLN A 37 -8.82 17.93 -5.64
C GLN A 37 -9.06 19.05 -4.63
N LEU A 38 -8.04 19.39 -3.86
CA LEU A 38 -8.07 20.52 -2.94
C LEU A 38 -7.53 21.76 -3.67
N PRO A 39 -8.32 22.83 -3.84
CA PRO A 39 -7.86 24.03 -4.50
C PRO A 39 -6.76 24.73 -3.67
N PRO A 40 -5.86 25.49 -4.30
CA PRO A 40 -4.97 26.38 -3.56
C PRO A 40 -5.81 27.41 -2.78
N GLY A 41 -5.50 27.59 -1.50
CA GLY A 41 -6.19 28.54 -0.64
C GLY A 41 -5.36 28.91 0.58
N GLU A 42 -5.63 30.09 1.15
CA GLU A 42 -5.01 30.54 2.41
C GLU A 42 -5.70 29.94 3.64
N THR A 43 -6.95 29.49 3.49
CA THR A 43 -7.73 28.84 4.53
C THR A 43 -7.68 27.32 4.39
N PRO A 44 -7.54 26.56 5.49
CA PRO A 44 -7.57 25.10 5.44
C PRO A 44 -8.92 24.58 4.93
N GLU A 45 -8.87 23.61 4.02
CA GLU A 45 -10.04 22.81 3.63
C GLU A 45 -10.39 21.82 4.75
N VAL A 46 -11.70 21.60 4.97
CA VAL A 46 -12.20 20.70 6.00
C VAL A 46 -12.90 19.52 5.34
N LEU A 47 -12.43 18.31 5.62
CA LEU A 47 -13.03 17.05 5.17
C LEU A 47 -13.50 16.25 6.38
N GLU A 48 -14.71 15.68 6.29
CA GLU A 48 -15.24 14.80 7.33
C GLU A 48 -15.04 13.32 6.96
N ALA A 49 -14.54 12.55 7.91
CA ALA A 49 -14.37 11.11 7.78
C ALA A 49 -14.49 10.44 9.15
N ASP A 50 -14.78 9.15 9.14
CA ASP A 50 -14.79 8.33 10.36
C ASP A 50 -13.37 7.83 10.68
N ALA A 51 -12.53 7.67 9.65
CA ALA A 51 -11.11 7.38 9.78
C ALA A 51 -10.26 8.07 8.70
N VAL A 52 -9.05 8.49 9.07
CA VAL A 52 -8.03 9.01 8.13
C VAL A 52 -6.82 8.09 8.14
N ILE A 53 -6.43 7.62 6.96
CA ILE A 53 -5.23 6.80 6.74
C ILE A 53 -4.15 7.70 6.14
N VAL A 54 -3.03 7.83 6.86
CA VAL A 54 -1.86 8.59 6.41
C VAL A 54 -0.85 7.62 5.79
N GLY A 55 -0.74 7.67 4.46
CA GLY A 55 0.07 6.79 3.63
C GLY A 55 -0.74 5.64 3.04
N SER A 56 -0.75 5.53 1.71
CA SER A 56 -1.45 4.53 0.91
C SER A 56 -0.67 3.21 0.71
N GLY A 57 0.44 3.04 1.45
CA GLY A 57 1.32 1.87 1.34
C GLY A 57 0.67 0.54 1.71
N CYS A 58 1.46 -0.54 1.73
CA CYS A 58 0.97 -1.91 1.97
C CYS A 58 0.13 -2.08 3.24
N GLY A 59 0.44 -1.37 4.33
CA GLY A 59 -0.40 -1.35 5.53
C GLY A 59 -1.64 -0.45 5.38
N GLY A 60 -1.44 0.76 4.88
CA GLY A 60 -2.50 1.77 4.76
C GLY A 60 -3.62 1.36 3.81
N GLY A 61 -3.29 0.84 2.64
CA GLY A 61 -4.28 0.35 1.67
C GLY A 61 -5.14 -0.79 2.22
N VAL A 62 -4.53 -1.74 2.95
CA VAL A 62 -5.25 -2.84 3.59
C VAL A 62 -6.18 -2.33 4.70
N CYS A 63 -5.70 -1.45 5.57
CA CYS A 63 -6.52 -0.82 6.60
C CYS A 63 -7.69 -0.04 5.99
N ALA A 64 -7.43 0.75 4.96
CA ALA A 64 -8.45 1.56 4.29
C ALA A 64 -9.54 0.68 3.69
N LYS A 65 -9.17 -0.42 3.02
CA LYS A 65 -10.12 -1.42 2.49
C LYS A 65 -10.99 -2.00 3.60
N VAL A 66 -10.38 -2.53 4.66
CA VAL A 66 -11.10 -3.21 5.75
C VAL A 66 -12.07 -2.27 6.46
N LEU A 67 -11.65 -1.03 6.73
CA LEU A 67 -12.50 -0.02 7.36
C LEU A 67 -13.65 0.43 6.45
N ALA A 68 -13.38 0.63 5.15
CA ALA A 68 -14.42 0.98 4.19
C ALA A 68 -15.46 -0.13 4.03
N GLU A 69 -15.02 -1.40 3.90
CA GLU A 69 -15.92 -2.58 3.86
C GLU A 69 -16.77 -2.73 5.13
N ALA A 70 -16.30 -2.20 6.27
CA ALA A 70 -17.04 -2.15 7.52
C ALA A 70 -18.08 -1.02 7.60
N GLY A 71 -18.24 -0.21 6.55
CA GLY A 71 -19.22 0.88 6.52
C GLY A 71 -18.68 2.27 6.84
N LEU A 72 -17.39 2.41 7.13
CA LEU A 72 -16.80 3.69 7.54
C LEU A 72 -16.46 4.56 6.33
N ARG A 73 -16.62 5.88 6.48
CA ARG A 73 -16.09 6.88 5.54
C ARG A 73 -14.60 7.03 5.80
N VAL A 74 -13.78 6.60 4.84
CA VAL A 74 -12.32 6.59 4.99
C VAL A 74 -11.69 7.59 4.02
N ILE A 75 -10.84 8.46 4.54
CA ILE A 75 -9.97 9.30 3.72
C ILE A 75 -8.55 8.73 3.77
N VAL A 76 -7.92 8.60 2.60
CA VAL A 76 -6.52 8.20 2.47
C VAL A 76 -5.75 9.40 1.94
N VAL A 77 -4.67 9.79 2.64
CA VAL A 77 -3.78 10.87 2.21
C VAL A 77 -2.39 10.32 1.94
N ASP A 78 -1.75 10.77 0.85
CA ASP A 78 -0.39 10.35 0.49
C ASP A 78 0.44 11.53 -0.02
N LYS A 79 1.76 11.45 0.21
CA LYS A 79 2.77 12.38 -0.32
C LYS A 79 3.12 12.06 -1.78
N GLY A 80 2.93 10.82 -2.21
CA GLY A 80 3.19 10.34 -3.56
C GLY A 80 2.02 10.56 -4.51
N TYR A 81 2.30 10.44 -5.81
CA TYR A 81 1.28 10.39 -6.86
C TYR A 81 0.93 8.95 -7.24
N TYR A 82 -0.29 8.76 -7.71
CA TYR A 82 -0.78 7.53 -8.31
C TYR A 82 -0.44 7.51 -9.78
N TRP A 83 0.18 6.41 -10.18
CA TRP A 83 0.50 6.11 -11.57
C TRP A 83 -0.35 4.91 -11.99
N PRO A 84 -1.23 5.08 -12.99
CA PRO A 84 -1.95 3.96 -13.57
C PRO A 84 -1.00 2.88 -14.13
N PRO A 85 -1.41 1.60 -14.18
CA PRO A 85 -0.56 0.50 -14.65
C PRO A 85 0.09 0.74 -16.01
N GLU A 86 -0.54 1.51 -16.90
CA GLU A 86 -0.07 1.82 -18.25
C GLU A 86 1.24 2.64 -18.25
N TYR A 87 1.61 3.25 -17.12
CA TYR A 87 2.86 3.98 -16.95
C TYR A 87 4.04 3.10 -16.54
N PHE A 88 3.82 1.79 -16.33
CA PHE A 88 4.87 0.86 -15.91
C PHE A 88 5.29 -0.11 -17.03
N PRO A 89 6.60 -0.46 -17.11
CA PRO A 89 7.70 0.12 -16.33
C PRO A 89 8.03 1.54 -16.80
N MET A 90 8.39 2.42 -15.85
CA MET A 90 8.95 3.74 -16.18
C MET A 90 10.39 3.62 -16.68
N THR A 91 10.86 4.61 -17.42
CA THR A 91 12.27 4.70 -17.83
C THR A 91 13.18 4.94 -16.63
N GLU A 92 14.49 4.68 -16.79
CA GLU A 92 15.50 4.96 -15.76
C GLU A 92 15.58 6.45 -15.39
N GLU A 93 15.18 7.34 -16.30
CA GLU A 93 15.10 8.79 -16.05
C GLU A 93 13.87 9.15 -15.21
N GLN A 94 12.72 8.55 -15.51
CA GLN A 94 11.44 8.89 -14.89
C GLN A 94 11.24 8.20 -13.54
N GLY A 95 11.55 6.91 -13.46
CA GLY A 95 11.29 6.07 -12.29
C GLY A 95 11.83 6.64 -10.98
N PRO A 96 13.12 7.01 -10.88
CA PRO A 96 13.70 7.55 -9.66
C PRO A 96 12.94 8.79 -9.14
N SER A 97 12.68 9.76 -10.01
CA SER A 97 12.04 11.03 -9.62
C SER A 97 10.54 10.91 -9.27
N HIS A 98 9.85 9.92 -9.82
CA HIS A 98 8.40 9.74 -9.63
C HIS A 98 8.01 8.69 -8.59
N LEU A 99 8.89 7.71 -8.34
CA LEU A 99 8.57 6.55 -7.50
C LEU A 99 9.34 6.51 -6.19
N PHE A 100 10.50 7.16 -6.11
CA PHE A 100 11.40 7.04 -4.96
C PHE A 100 11.50 8.36 -4.19
N MET A 101 11.50 8.25 -2.85
CA MET A 101 11.84 9.35 -1.97
C MET A 101 13.25 9.85 -2.29
N ASN A 102 13.46 11.16 -2.28
CA ASN A 102 14.73 11.79 -2.67
C ASN A 102 15.15 11.53 -4.14
N GLY A 103 14.23 11.06 -4.98
CA GLY A 103 14.54 10.79 -6.39
C GLY A 103 15.46 9.58 -6.59
N GLY A 104 15.60 8.69 -5.60
CA GLY A 104 16.51 7.54 -5.67
C GLY A 104 16.83 6.95 -4.31
N SER A 105 18.12 6.70 -4.05
CA SER A 105 18.57 6.23 -2.75
C SER A 105 18.72 7.35 -1.73
N ILE A 106 18.53 6.99 -0.46
CA ILE A 106 18.91 7.80 0.70
C ILE A 106 20.10 7.10 1.34
N MET A 107 21.21 7.82 1.52
CA MET A 107 22.45 7.27 2.08
C MET A 107 22.74 7.89 3.43
N SER A 108 23.36 7.12 4.33
CA SER A 108 23.97 7.67 5.55
C SER A 108 25.16 8.57 5.19
N ASP A 109 25.52 9.49 6.08
CA ASP A 109 26.62 10.44 5.86
C ASP A 109 27.97 9.74 5.58
N ASP A 110 28.16 8.54 6.14
CA ASP A 110 29.34 7.69 5.95
C ASP A 110 29.17 6.65 4.83
N ALA A 111 28.05 6.68 4.11
CA ALA A 111 27.68 5.74 3.05
C ALA A 111 27.59 4.25 3.45
N SER A 112 27.58 3.93 4.76
CA SER A 112 27.47 2.55 5.25
C SER A 112 26.07 1.94 5.05
N ILE A 113 25.03 2.77 4.95
CA ILE A 113 23.64 2.35 4.79
C ILE A 113 23.03 3.08 3.60
N CYS A 114 22.31 2.34 2.77
CA CYS A 114 21.54 2.85 1.64
C CYS A 114 20.09 2.34 1.74
N VAL A 115 19.12 3.25 1.67
CA VAL A 115 17.69 2.95 1.78
C VAL A 115 16.98 3.40 0.50
N PHE A 116 16.16 2.52 -0.06
CA PHE A 116 15.20 2.85 -1.10
C PHE A 116 13.81 2.90 -0.49
N ALA A 117 13.18 4.06 -0.50
CA ALA A 117 11.83 4.26 0.05
C ALA A 117 10.90 4.75 -1.07
N GLY A 118 9.74 4.12 -1.21
CA GLY A 118 8.75 4.52 -2.22
C GLY A 118 8.03 5.81 -1.80
N GLU A 119 7.96 6.79 -2.70
CA GLU A 119 7.17 8.02 -2.57
C GLU A 119 6.15 8.11 -3.73
N THR A 120 5.25 7.12 -3.78
CA THR A 120 4.19 7.00 -4.78
C THR A 120 2.97 6.36 -4.12
N TRP A 121 1.79 6.48 -4.71
CA TRP A 121 0.61 5.77 -4.24
C TRP A 121 0.87 4.25 -4.24
N GLY A 122 0.64 3.58 -3.12
CA GLY A 122 1.07 2.19 -2.86
C GLY A 122 2.44 2.05 -2.17
N GLY A 123 3.21 3.14 -2.08
CA GLY A 123 4.47 3.23 -1.33
C GLY A 123 5.51 2.20 -1.77
N GLY A 124 6.17 1.57 -0.79
CA GLY A 124 7.17 0.52 -1.05
C GLY A 124 6.60 -0.70 -1.79
N GLY A 125 5.28 -0.93 -1.75
CA GLY A 125 4.64 -2.01 -2.50
C GLY A 125 4.68 -1.80 -4.01
N THR A 126 4.80 -0.56 -4.49
CA THR A 126 4.87 -0.22 -5.91
C THR A 126 6.27 -0.44 -6.50
N ILE A 127 7.32 -0.34 -5.68
CA ILE A 127 8.72 -0.38 -6.12
C ILE A 127 9.46 -1.67 -5.74
N ASN A 128 8.83 -2.58 -4.99
CA ASN A 128 9.48 -3.81 -4.56
C ASN A 128 9.49 -4.90 -5.65
N TRP A 129 10.20 -6.00 -5.38
CA TRP A 129 10.25 -7.17 -6.28
C TRP A 129 9.06 -8.13 -6.12
N SER A 130 7.99 -7.71 -5.44
CA SER A 130 6.76 -8.51 -5.21
C SER A 130 6.98 -9.89 -4.55
N ALA A 131 8.17 -10.16 -4.01
CA ALA A 131 8.46 -11.40 -3.30
C ALA A 131 7.60 -11.49 -2.04
N SER A 132 6.76 -12.53 -1.98
CA SER A 132 5.82 -12.74 -0.88
C SER A 132 6.05 -14.11 -0.27
N LEU A 133 6.45 -14.14 0.99
CA LEU A 133 6.81 -15.35 1.73
C LEU A 133 5.99 -15.42 3.02
N HIS A 134 5.63 -16.64 3.41
CA HIS A 134 4.90 -16.84 4.66
C HIS A 134 5.82 -16.58 5.87
N LEU A 135 5.31 -15.85 6.86
CA LEU A 135 6.07 -15.53 8.08
C LEU A 135 6.38 -16.80 8.87
N GLN A 136 7.65 -16.99 9.16
CA GLN A 136 8.21 -18.20 9.73
C GLN A 136 7.82 -18.31 11.20
N GLY A 137 7.43 -19.50 11.62
CA GLY A 137 6.91 -19.71 12.98
C GLY A 137 7.90 -19.37 14.11
N TYR A 138 9.22 -19.43 13.86
CA TYR A 138 10.20 -19.04 14.87
C TYR A 138 10.20 -17.54 15.16
N VAL A 139 10.02 -16.68 14.15
CA VAL A 139 9.93 -15.22 14.30
C VAL A 139 8.70 -14.85 15.13
N ARG A 140 7.56 -15.51 14.86
CA ARG A 140 6.32 -15.32 15.61
C ARG A 140 6.48 -15.67 17.09
N ARG A 141 7.17 -16.77 17.39
CA ARG A 141 7.47 -17.18 18.77
C ARG A 141 8.39 -16.18 19.46
N GLU A 142 9.40 -15.67 18.76
CA GLU A 142 10.29 -14.64 19.27
C GLU A 142 9.52 -13.38 19.66
N TRP A 143 8.72 -12.81 18.75
CA TRP A 143 7.90 -11.62 19.06
C TRP A 143 6.91 -11.85 20.19
N SER A 144 6.28 -13.04 20.24
CA SER A 144 5.40 -13.42 21.34
C SER A 144 6.13 -13.49 22.68
N SER A 145 7.36 -14.00 22.70
CA SER A 145 8.20 -14.05 23.91
C SER A 145 8.65 -12.65 24.36
N SER A 146 8.72 -11.69 23.44
CA SER A 146 9.00 -10.28 23.70
C SER A 146 7.77 -9.47 24.15
N GLY A 147 6.66 -10.13 24.50
CA GLY A 147 5.46 -9.48 25.05
C GLY A 147 4.36 -9.17 24.04
N LEU A 148 4.41 -9.74 22.83
CA LEU A 148 3.40 -9.55 21.78
C LEU A 148 2.63 -10.87 21.50
N PRO A 149 1.78 -11.34 22.43
CA PRO A 149 1.16 -12.67 22.35
C PRO A 149 0.24 -12.86 21.13
N PHE A 150 -0.23 -11.77 20.52
CA PHE A 150 -1.05 -11.82 19.31
C PHE A 150 -0.39 -12.62 18.18
N PHE A 151 0.94 -12.54 18.03
CA PHE A 151 1.64 -13.19 16.92
C PHE A 151 1.61 -14.72 16.96
N THR A 152 1.34 -15.36 18.11
CA THR A 152 1.16 -16.83 18.20
C THR A 152 -0.31 -17.25 18.24
N SER A 153 -1.24 -16.31 18.20
CA SER A 153 -2.68 -16.59 18.24
C SER A 153 -3.21 -17.15 16.91
N THR A 154 -4.37 -17.81 17.00
CA THR A 154 -5.16 -18.22 15.83
C THR A 154 -5.61 -17.02 14.99
N ALA A 155 -6.00 -15.92 15.63
CA ALA A 155 -6.45 -14.72 14.92
C ALA A 155 -5.36 -14.10 14.02
N PHE A 156 -4.10 -14.16 14.45
CA PHE A 156 -2.99 -13.75 13.58
C PHE A 156 -2.79 -14.71 12.40
N GLN A 157 -2.94 -16.03 12.62
CA GLN A 157 -2.89 -17.00 11.53
C GLN A 157 -3.99 -16.74 10.50
N GLU A 158 -5.24 -16.55 10.94
CA GLU A 158 -6.38 -16.21 10.08
C GLU A 158 -6.15 -14.92 9.27
N SER A 159 -5.49 -13.93 9.89
CA SER A 159 -5.13 -12.68 9.20
C SER A 159 -4.11 -12.92 8.08
N ILE A 160 -3.09 -13.74 8.34
CA ILE A 160 -2.07 -14.08 7.34
C ILE A 160 -2.68 -14.94 6.22
N ASP A 161 -3.49 -15.93 6.56
CA ASP A 161 -4.18 -16.79 5.58
C ASP A 161 -5.09 -15.96 4.68
N ARG A 162 -5.91 -15.05 5.25
CA ARG A 162 -6.76 -14.13 4.48
C ARG A 162 -5.95 -13.26 3.52
N VAL A 163 -4.80 -12.76 3.95
CA VAL A 163 -3.91 -11.95 3.10
C VAL A 163 -3.32 -12.81 1.98
N CYS A 164 -2.82 -14.01 2.27
CA CYS A 164 -2.31 -14.95 1.27
C CYS A 164 -3.38 -15.36 0.24
N ASP A 165 -4.60 -15.64 0.68
CA ASP A 165 -5.74 -15.98 -0.18
C ASP A 165 -6.13 -14.80 -1.07
N THR A 166 -6.21 -13.59 -0.50
CA THR A 166 -6.46 -12.36 -1.26
C THR A 166 -5.37 -12.12 -2.32
N MET A 167 -4.15 -12.46 -1.95
CA MET A 167 -2.96 -12.38 -2.78
C MET A 167 -2.83 -13.56 -3.77
N LEU A 168 -3.76 -14.53 -3.75
CA LEU A 168 -3.76 -15.72 -4.60
C LEU A 168 -2.45 -16.53 -4.51
N LEU A 169 -1.79 -16.51 -3.35
CA LEU A 169 -0.57 -17.28 -3.10
C LEU A 169 -0.93 -18.75 -2.85
N ASN A 170 -0.58 -19.65 -3.77
CA ASN A 170 -0.77 -21.08 -3.58
C ASN A 170 0.41 -21.74 -2.85
N VAL A 171 0.11 -22.62 -1.89
CA VAL A 171 1.08 -23.36 -1.07
C VAL A 171 1.77 -24.51 -1.84
N GLY A 172 1.46 -24.68 -3.14
CA GLY A 172 1.92 -25.80 -3.98
C GLY A 172 2.92 -25.46 -5.10
N GLY A 173 3.33 -24.20 -5.23
CA GLY A 173 4.23 -23.77 -6.29
C GLY A 173 4.06 -22.28 -6.61
N PHE A 174 5.15 -21.61 -6.96
CA PHE A 174 5.20 -20.18 -7.20
C PHE A 174 4.09 -19.73 -8.17
N THR A 175 3.14 -18.94 -7.67
CA THR A 175 2.28 -18.11 -8.53
C THR A 175 2.45 -16.68 -8.06
N LEU A 176 3.16 -15.89 -8.86
CA LEU A 176 3.35 -14.45 -8.67
C LEU A 176 2.08 -13.72 -9.15
N ASN A 177 1.66 -12.67 -8.42
CA ASN A 177 0.98 -11.44 -8.86
C ASN A 177 -0.40 -11.11 -8.22
N PHE A 178 -0.59 -9.82 -7.91
CA PHE A 178 -1.77 -9.19 -7.29
C PHE A 178 -2.46 -8.19 -8.25
N ARG A 179 -3.77 -7.95 -8.08
CA ARG A 179 -4.50 -6.79 -8.64
C ARG A 179 -5.71 -6.42 -7.77
N ILE A 180 -6.36 -5.26 -7.92
CA ILE A 180 -7.63 -4.83 -7.29
C ILE A 180 -8.71 -4.51 -8.38
N LYS A 181 -9.99 -4.88 -8.22
CA LYS A 181 -11.14 -4.61 -9.12
C LYS A 181 -12.54 -4.79 -8.48
N VAL A 182 -13.53 -4.00 -8.90
CA VAL A 182 -14.91 -3.88 -8.37
C VAL A 182 -15.86 -4.89 -9.04
N GLN A 183 -16.75 -5.55 -8.30
CA GLN A 183 -17.96 -6.21 -8.82
C GLN A 183 -19.15 -5.24 -8.71
N ASP A 184 -19.98 -5.22 -9.75
CA ASP A 184 -21.20 -4.39 -9.88
C ASP A 184 -22.16 -4.49 -8.67
#